data_AF-A0A221R970-F1
#
_entry.id   AF-A0A221R970-F1
#
_cell.length_a   1.000
_cell.length_b   1.000
_cell.length_c   1.000
_cell.angle_alpha   90.00
_cell.angle_beta   90.00
_cell.angle_gamma   90.00
#
_symmetry.space_group_name_H-M   'P 1'
#
loop_
_entity.id
_entity.type
_entity.pdbx_description
1 polymer ?
#
loop_
_entity_poly.entity_id
_entity_poly.type
_entity_poly.pdbx_seq_one_letter_code
_entity_poly.pdbx_strand_id
1 'polypeptide(L)'
;MTVSEGDHKHPPPGSPLLDPRVLRELAEDVGAPAAASFAREFAGMWPRRRTALARALAHDDADGAMEAVLSMRVSSAMVGARRLEELAAQLETSLRTRGLAGAAPYVEDVEHCGEETAHVLSAQSESGHHPW
;
A
#
# COMPACT_ATOMS: atom_id res chain seq x y z
N MET A 1 -26.71 -21.88 -21.66
CA MET A 1 -25.42 -22.09 -20.95
C MET A 1 -24.81 -20.74 -20.72
N THR A 2 -24.93 -20.25 -19.49
CA THR A 2 -24.45 -18.93 -19.05
C THR A 2 -23.06 -19.10 -18.48
N VAL A 3 -22.05 -18.61 -19.20
CA VAL A 3 -20.78 -18.25 -18.59
C VAL A 3 -20.82 -16.72 -18.56
N SER A 4 -21.24 -16.16 -17.43
CA SER A 4 -21.07 -14.73 -17.17
C SER A 4 -19.58 -14.49 -17.10
N GLU A 5 -19.05 -13.90 -18.16
CA GLU A 5 -17.73 -13.30 -18.23
C GLU A 5 -17.62 -12.36 -17.02
N GLY A 6 -16.81 -12.77 -16.04
CA GLY A 6 -16.49 -11.94 -14.90
C GLY A 6 -15.84 -10.68 -15.42
N ASP A 7 -16.52 -9.55 -15.25
CA ASP A 7 -16.04 -8.20 -15.49
C ASP A 7 -14.75 -8.01 -14.67
N HIS A 8 -13.60 -8.40 -15.24
CA HIS A 8 -12.26 -8.10 -14.73
C HIS A 8 -11.95 -6.63 -15.02
N LYS A 9 -12.82 -5.76 -14.51
CA LYS A 9 -12.59 -4.33 -14.47
C LYS A 9 -12.08 -4.03 -13.06
N HIS A 10 -10.78 -3.75 -13.00
CA HIS A 10 -10.11 -3.00 -11.92
C HIS A 10 -11.13 -2.16 -11.11
N PRO A 11 -11.16 -2.26 -9.77
CA PRO A 11 -11.98 -1.32 -9.00
C PRO A 11 -11.50 0.09 -9.34
N PRO A 12 -12.40 1.03 -9.70
CA PRO A 12 -11.97 2.41 -9.92
C PRO A 12 -11.39 2.91 -8.58
N PRO A 13 -10.14 3.38 -8.48
CA PRO A 13 -9.68 3.89 -7.21
C PRO A 13 -10.28 5.28 -7.05
N GLY A 14 -11.46 5.34 -6.43
CA GLY A 14 -12.08 6.58 -5.96
C GLY A 14 -11.25 7.28 -4.89
N SER A 15 -10.27 6.58 -4.30
CA SER A 15 -9.40 7.12 -3.26
C SER A 15 -8.13 7.75 -3.83
N PRO A 16 -7.71 8.90 -3.25
CA PRO A 16 -6.49 9.58 -3.65
C PRO A 16 -5.28 8.71 -3.32
N LEU A 17 -4.19 8.90 -4.07
CA LEU A 17 -2.93 8.22 -3.79
C LEU A 17 -2.47 8.47 -2.34
N LEU A 18 -2.54 9.74 -1.92
CA LEU A 18 -2.27 10.20 -0.55
C LEU A 18 -3.41 11.09 -0.06
N ASP A 19 -3.79 10.97 1.21
CA ASP A 19 -4.56 11.97 1.94
C ASP A 19 -3.58 12.89 2.70
N PRO A 20 -3.33 14.12 2.21
CA PRO A 20 -2.36 15.01 2.82
C PRO A 20 -2.73 15.43 4.25
N ARG A 21 -4.01 15.30 4.65
CA ARG A 21 -4.44 15.62 6.01
C ARG A 21 -3.71 14.78 7.06
N VAL A 22 -3.42 13.52 6.75
CA VAL A 22 -2.80 12.59 7.69
C VAL A 22 -1.39 13.06 8.07
N LEU A 23 -0.56 13.43 7.09
CA LEU A 23 0.77 13.93 7.37
C LEU A 23 0.75 15.34 7.98
N ARG A 24 -0.27 16.16 7.68
CA ARG A 24 -0.46 17.47 8.32
C ARG A 24 -0.76 17.33 9.81
N GLU A 25 -1.75 16.50 10.14
CA GLU A 25 -2.14 16.22 11.53
C GLU A 25 -0.94 15.64 12.29
N LEU A 26 -0.22 14.69 11.69
CA LEU A 26 1.01 14.17 12.27
C LEU A 26 2.07 15.27 12.50
N ALA A 27 2.21 16.22 11.57
CA ALA A 27 3.15 17.33 11.71
C ALA A 27 2.74 18.35 12.77
N GLU A 28 1.44 18.55 12.99
CA GLU A 28 0.92 19.35 14.10
C GLU A 28 1.26 18.68 15.44
N ASP A 29 1.21 17.35 15.51
CA ASP A 29 1.48 16.58 16.73
C ASP A 29 2.97 16.43 17.06
N VAL A 30 3.82 16.12 16.07
CA VAL A 30 5.24 15.77 16.29
C VAL A 30 6.23 16.71 15.59
N GLY A 31 5.75 17.70 14.85
CA GLY A 31 6.56 18.64 14.07
C GLY A 31 6.86 18.14 12.64
N ALA A 32 6.94 19.09 11.70
CA ALA A 32 7.18 18.80 10.29
C ALA A 32 8.44 17.95 10.00
N PRO A 33 9.60 18.15 10.65
CA PRO A 33 10.77 17.30 10.41
C PRO A 33 10.56 15.82 10.80
N ALA A 34 9.79 15.58 11.86
CA ALA A 34 9.46 14.22 12.30
C ALA A 34 8.44 13.57 11.35
N ALA A 35 7.38 14.28 10.96
CA ALA A 35 6.42 13.82 9.95
C ALA A 35 7.09 13.50 8.60
N ALA A 36 8.04 14.34 8.14
CA ALA A 36 8.84 14.07 6.96
C ALA A 36 9.75 12.84 7.10
N SER A 37 10.21 12.54 8.33
CA SER A 37 10.98 11.31 8.60
C SER A 37 10.11 10.06 8.48
N PHE A 38 8.86 10.09 8.97
CA PHE A 38 7.90 9.01 8.75
C PHE A 38 7.64 8.74 7.26
N ALA A 39 7.49 9.80 6.45
CA ALA A 39 7.34 9.67 5.00
C ALA A 39 8.56 8.99 4.33
N ARG A 40 9.79 9.39 4.71
CA ARG A 40 11.03 8.75 4.22
C ARG A 40 11.16 7.31 4.67
N GLU A 41 10.83 7.03 5.92
CA GLU A 41 10.88 5.67 6.47
C GLU A 41 9.93 4.75 5.71
N PHE A 42 8.70 5.21 5.43
CA PHE A 42 7.76 4.48 4.59
C PHE A 42 8.33 4.20 3.19
N ALA A 43 8.90 5.20 2.54
CA ALA A 43 9.46 5.02 1.19
C ALA A 43 10.65 4.05 1.21
N GLY A 44 11.55 4.18 2.19
CA GLY A 44 12.72 3.31 2.36
C GLY A 44 12.37 1.86 2.69
N MET A 45 11.25 1.61 3.37
CA MET A 45 10.81 0.25 3.70
C MET A 45 10.01 -0.44 2.60
N TRP A 46 9.48 0.31 1.63
CA TRP A 46 8.64 -0.23 0.56
C TRP A 46 9.29 -1.37 -0.24
N PRO A 47 10.54 -1.25 -0.74
CA PRO A 47 11.19 -2.32 -1.50
C PRO A 47 11.27 -3.65 -0.74
N ARG A 48 11.50 -3.59 0.58
CA ARG A 48 11.58 -4.77 1.45
C ARG A 48 10.23 -5.48 1.53
N ARG A 49 9.14 -4.73 1.62
CA ARG A 49 7.78 -5.26 1.74
C ARG A 49 7.27 -5.87 0.45
N ARG A 50 7.51 -5.18 -0.65
CA ARG A 50 7.26 -5.72 -1.99
C ARG A 50 7.97 -7.06 -2.16
N THR A 51 9.25 -7.12 -1.80
CA THR A 51 10.04 -8.35 -1.85
C THR A 51 9.49 -9.44 -0.92
N ALA A 52 9.05 -9.09 0.29
CA ALA A 52 8.48 -10.05 1.23
C ALA A 52 7.18 -10.67 0.68
N LEU A 53 6.27 -9.86 0.13
CA LEU A 53 5.06 -10.35 -0.53
C LEU A 53 5.40 -11.26 -1.70
N ALA A 54 6.23 -10.80 -2.63
CA ALA A 54 6.60 -11.56 -3.82
C ALA A 54 7.25 -12.90 -3.46
N ARG A 55 8.11 -12.93 -2.43
CA ARG A 55 8.72 -14.17 -1.93
C ARG A 55 7.68 -15.10 -1.32
N ALA A 56 6.79 -14.60 -0.47
CA ALA A 56 5.79 -15.46 0.16
C ALA A 56 4.87 -16.11 -0.90
N LEU A 57 4.41 -15.33 -1.88
CA LEU A 57 3.63 -15.83 -3.00
C LEU A 57 4.40 -16.89 -3.82
N ALA A 58 5.69 -16.67 -4.08
CA ALA A 58 6.51 -17.61 -4.86
C ALA A 58 6.82 -18.94 -4.15
N HIS A 59 6.69 -18.99 -2.82
CA HIS A 59 6.98 -20.19 -2.01
C HIS A 59 5.71 -20.87 -1.48
N ASP A 60 4.53 -20.50 -2.01
CA ASP A 60 3.24 -20.96 -1.51
C ASP A 60 3.04 -20.72 0.01
N ASP A 61 3.63 -19.64 0.54
CA ASP A 61 3.59 -19.26 1.95
C ASP A 61 2.42 -18.30 2.22
N ALA A 62 1.26 -18.86 2.56
CA ALA A 62 0.05 -18.10 2.85
C ALA A 62 0.18 -17.21 4.10
N ASP A 63 0.87 -17.67 5.13
CA ASP A 63 1.05 -16.92 6.38
C ASP A 63 2.00 -15.73 6.16
N GLY A 64 3.12 -15.95 5.46
CA GLY A 64 4.03 -14.89 5.07
C GLY A 64 3.39 -13.86 4.14
N ALA A 65 2.51 -14.29 3.23
CA ALA A 65 1.78 -13.38 2.36
C ALA A 65 0.81 -12.51 3.17
N MET A 66 0.07 -13.11 4.11
CA MET A 66 -0.82 -12.38 5.01
C MET A 66 -0.06 -11.39 5.90
N GLU A 67 1.08 -11.79 6.46
CA GLU A 67 1.93 -10.92 7.29
C GLU A 67 2.42 -9.71 6.51
N ALA A 68 2.93 -9.92 5.29
CA ALA A 68 3.39 -8.85 4.41
C ALA A 68 2.26 -7.85 4.12
N VAL A 69 1.05 -8.34 3.81
CA VAL A 69 -0.12 -7.51 3.51
C VAL A 69 -0.58 -6.69 4.70
N LEU A 70 -0.67 -7.30 5.88
CA LEU A 70 -1.04 -6.59 7.11
C LEU A 70 -0.01 -5.51 7.46
N SER A 71 1.28 -5.81 7.31
CA SER A 71 2.35 -4.82 7.52
C SER A 71 2.23 -3.63 6.57
N MET A 72 1.96 -3.89 5.28
CA MET A 72 1.74 -2.83 4.28
C MET A 72 0.55 -1.96 4.69
N ARG A 73 -0.61 -2.55 4.96
CA ARG A 73 -1.83 -1.82 5.32
C ARG A 73 -1.62 -0.88 6.50
N VAL A 74 -1.06 -1.39 7.61
CA VAL A 74 -0.85 -0.62 8.84
C VAL A 74 0.01 0.62 8.58
N SER A 75 1.11 0.47 7.87
CA SER A 75 2.00 1.60 7.60
C SER A 75 1.51 2.55 6.52
N SER A 76 0.71 2.08 5.55
CA SER A 76 0.12 2.95 4.54
C SER A 76 -0.82 3.95 5.19
N ALA A 77 -1.58 3.52 6.21
CA ALA A 77 -2.43 4.39 6.99
C ALA A 77 -1.66 5.52 7.69
N MET A 78 -0.45 5.24 8.22
CA MET A 78 0.37 6.22 8.95
C MET A 78 0.84 7.40 8.09
N VAL A 79 1.01 7.20 6.78
CA VAL A 79 1.44 8.23 5.83
C VAL A 79 0.30 8.72 4.94
N GLY A 80 -0.93 8.30 5.23
CA GLY A 80 -2.12 8.67 4.47
C GLY A 80 -2.18 8.04 3.07
N ALA A 81 -1.48 6.94 2.80
CA ALA A 81 -1.50 6.26 1.50
C ALA A 81 -2.80 5.47 1.29
N ARG A 82 -3.92 6.19 1.14
CA ARG A 82 -5.29 5.66 1.13
C ARG A 82 -5.51 4.60 0.07
N ARG A 83 -5.07 4.85 -1.15
CA ARG A 83 -5.22 3.88 -2.25
C ARG A 83 -4.48 2.57 -1.96
N LEU A 84 -3.27 2.65 -1.43
CA LEU A 84 -2.49 1.47 -1.09
C LEU A 84 -3.08 0.73 0.12
N GLU A 85 -3.57 1.46 1.12
CA GLU A 85 -4.29 0.90 2.27
C GLU A 85 -5.52 0.09 1.81
N GLU A 86 -6.31 0.62 0.88
CA GLU A 86 -7.47 -0.06 0.31
C GLU A 86 -7.12 -1.28 -0.54
N LEU A 87 -6.10 -1.18 -1.40
CA LEU A 87 -5.61 -2.31 -2.19
C LEU A 87 -5.10 -3.44 -1.27
N ALA A 88 -4.35 -3.09 -0.21
CA ALA A 88 -3.89 -4.05 0.78
C ALA A 88 -5.07 -4.70 1.54
N ALA A 89 -6.12 -3.94 1.88
CA ALA A 89 -7.31 -4.50 2.53
C ALA A 89 -8.10 -5.45 1.62
N GLN A 90 -8.17 -5.16 0.32
CA GLN A 90 -8.78 -6.05 -0.66
C GLN A 90 -7.97 -7.33 -0.85
N LEU A 91 -6.64 -7.22 -0.96
CA LEU A 91 -5.74 -8.36 -1.03
C LEU A 91 -5.83 -9.23 0.23
N GLU A 92 -5.86 -8.64 1.43
CA GLU A 92 -6.09 -9.34 2.70
C GLU A 92 -7.39 -10.15 2.67
N THR A 93 -8.48 -9.51 2.23
CA THR A 93 -9.80 -10.17 2.14
C THR A 93 -9.77 -11.34 1.16
N SER A 94 -9.12 -11.16 0.01
CA SER A 94 -8.98 -12.22 -0.99
C SER A 94 -8.11 -13.37 -0.51
N LEU A 95 -7.00 -13.09 0.18
CA LEU A 95 -6.16 -14.11 0.80
C LEU A 95 -6.95 -14.92 1.85
N ARG A 96 -7.75 -14.26 2.69
CA ARG A 96 -8.57 -14.95 3.71
C ARG A 96 -9.66 -15.84 3.11
N THR A 97 -10.26 -15.42 2.00
CA THR A 97 -11.44 -16.09 1.43
C THR A 97 -11.11 -17.10 0.34
N ARG A 98 -10.00 -16.89 -0.39
CA ARG A 98 -9.62 -17.68 -1.57
C ARG A 98 -8.20 -18.21 -1.51
N GLY A 99 -7.48 -18.00 -0.40
CA GLY A 99 -6.07 -18.37 -0.27
C GLY A 99 -5.18 -17.65 -1.27
N LEU A 100 -4.01 -18.23 -1.53
CA LEU A 100 -3.01 -17.66 -2.46
C LEU A 100 -3.54 -17.48 -3.89
N ALA A 101 -4.44 -18.36 -4.34
CA ALA A 101 -5.08 -18.23 -5.65
C ALA A 101 -5.90 -16.93 -5.80
N GLY A 102 -6.39 -16.37 -4.69
CA GLY A 102 -7.09 -15.09 -4.66
C GLY A 102 -6.19 -13.87 -4.72
N ALA A 103 -4.87 -14.02 -4.54
CA ALA A 103 -3.94 -12.90 -4.48
C ALA A 103 -3.61 -12.33 -5.86
N ALA A 104 -3.47 -13.19 -6.87
CA ALA A 104 -2.95 -12.85 -8.19
C ALA A 104 -3.59 -11.60 -8.83
N PRO A 105 -4.93 -11.39 -8.76
CA PRO A 105 -5.54 -10.20 -9.36
C PRO A 105 -5.14 -8.86 -8.74
N TYR A 106 -4.53 -8.84 -7.56
CA TYR A 106 -4.23 -7.61 -6.80
C TYR A 106 -2.73 -7.29 -6.74
N VAL A 107 -1.86 -8.23 -7.10
CA VAL A 107 -0.41 -8.09 -6.87
C VAL A 107 0.15 -6.92 -7.66
N GLU A 108 -0.12 -6.86 -8.96
CA GLU A 108 0.38 -5.79 -9.83
C GLU A 108 -0.12 -4.41 -9.37
N ASP A 109 -1.40 -4.30 -8.99
CA ASP A 109 -2.01 -3.06 -8.52
C ASP A 109 -1.37 -2.57 -7.22
N VAL A 110 -1.15 -3.48 -6.27
CA VAL A 110 -0.45 -3.19 -5.00
C VAL A 110 0.99 -2.77 -5.27
N GLU A 111 1.69 -3.46 -6.16
CA GLU A 111 3.07 -3.12 -6.50
C GLU A 111 3.18 -1.74 -7.15
N HIS A 112 2.36 -1.46 -8.17
CA HIS A 112 2.35 -0.18 -8.86
C HIS A 112 1.96 0.97 -7.92
N CYS A 113 0.87 0.80 -7.17
CA CYS A 113 0.40 1.83 -6.24
C CYS A 113 1.43 2.11 -5.15
N GLY A 114 2.10 1.09 -4.62
CA GLY A 114 3.11 1.29 -3.58
C GLY A 114 4.40 1.93 -4.09
N GLU A 115 4.82 1.62 -5.33
CA GLU A 115 5.95 2.29 -5.95
C GLU A 115 5.66 3.78 -6.19
N GLU A 116 4.48 4.10 -6.73
CA GLU A 116 4.03 5.47 -6.93
C GLU A 116 3.97 6.23 -5.59
N THR A 117 3.42 5.59 -4.55
CA THR A 117 3.34 6.14 -3.20
C THR A 117 4.73 6.43 -2.62
N ALA A 118 5.65 5.47 -2.68
CA ALA A 118 7.01 5.61 -2.15
C ALA A 118 7.80 6.72 -2.87
N HIS A 119 7.67 6.80 -4.19
CA HIS A 119 8.28 7.85 -4.99
C HIS A 119 7.77 9.24 -4.59
N VAL A 120 6.45 9.42 -4.50
CA VAL A 120 5.83 10.70 -4.13
C VAL A 120 6.24 11.14 -2.72
N LEU A 121 6.23 10.24 -1.74
CA LEU A 121 6.64 10.54 -0.36
C LEU A 121 8.13 10.90 -0.27
N SER A 122 9.00 10.22 -1.03
CA SER A 122 10.43 10.56 -1.09
C SER A 122 10.64 11.98 -1.62
N ALA A 123 10.04 12.31 -2.77
CA ALA A 123 10.18 13.62 -3.40
C ALA A 123 9.68 14.78 -2.53
N GLN A 124 8.55 14.59 -1.83
CA GLN A 124 8.03 15.61 -0.90
C GLN A 124 8.93 15.82 0.31
N SER A 125 9.56 14.74 0.81
CA SER A 125 10.43 14.82 1.98
C SER A 125 11.78 15.51 1.72
N GLU A 126 12.25 15.51 0.46
CA GLU A 126 13.51 16.14 0.02
C GLU A 126 13.34 17.61 -0.34
N SER A 127 12.16 17.99 -0.85
CA SER A 127 11.91 19.34 -1.36
C SER A 127 11.82 20.41 -0.26
N GLY A 128 11.75 20.04 1.02
CA GLY A 128 11.49 20.95 2.16
C GLY A 128 10.11 21.64 2.11
N HIS A 129 9.40 21.50 1.00
CA HIS A 129 8.01 21.85 0.80
C HIS A 129 7.17 20.68 1.31
N HIS A 130 6.54 20.87 2.48
CA HIS A 130 5.58 19.94 3.04
C HIS A 130 4.18 20.41 2.61
N PRO A 131 3.60 19.87 1.52
CA PRO A 131 2.30 20.31 1.01
C PRO A 131 1.13 19.86 1.89
N TRP A 132 1.44 19.13 2.97
CA TRP A 132 0.52 18.74 4.01
C TRP A 132 0.54 19.76 5.15
#